data_AF-A0A2D6AGJ8-F1
#
_entry.id   AF-A0A2D6AGJ8-F1
#
_cell.length_a   1.000
_cell.length_b   1.000
_cell.length_c   1.000
_cell.angle_alpha   90.00
_cell.angle_beta   90.00
_cell.angle_gamma   90.00
#
_symmetry.space_group_name_H-M   'P 1'
#
loop_
_entity.id
_entity.type
_entity.pdbx_description
1 polymer ?
#
loop_
_entity_poly.entity_id
_entity_poly.type
_entity_poly.pdbx_seq_one_letter_code
_entity_poly.pdbx_strand_id
1 'polypeptide(L)'
;MKIGIIGAGAAGLAAAFDFTETGHDVAVYESAPFVGGQASTIPVGGSSLERGYHHLFTNDEAILDLMKDLDIYEHMKWYPSKVGTYTSGKVYKTTTP
;
A
#
# COMPACT_ATOMS: atom_id res chain seq x y z
N MET A 1 10.44 19.70 15.19
CA MET A 1 11.41 18.90 15.98
C MET A 1 12.26 18.08 15.01
N LYS A 2 13.33 17.43 15.47
CA LYS A 2 14.05 16.42 14.67
C LYS A 2 13.49 15.04 14.96
N ILE A 3 13.06 14.32 13.92
CA ILE A 3 12.38 13.02 14.04
C ILE A 3 13.13 12.00 13.20
N GLY A 4 13.48 10.86 13.81
CA GLY A 4 14.05 9.70 13.12
C GLY A 4 13.00 8.59 13.00
N ILE A 5 12.79 8.10 11.78
CA ILE A 5 11.89 6.98 11.48
C ILE A 5 12.72 5.80 10.99
N ILE A 6 12.52 4.62 11.58
CA ILE A 6 13.21 3.39 11.17
C ILE A 6 12.25 2.53 10.35
N GLY A 7 12.57 2.36 9.07
CA GLY A 7 11.80 1.63 8.06
C GLY A 7 11.13 2.56 7.05
N ALA A 8 11.46 2.41 5.77
CA ALA A 8 10.83 3.10 4.65
C ALA A 8 9.72 2.25 4.00
N GLY A 9 8.95 1.52 4.81
CA GLY A 9 7.70 0.89 4.39
C GLY A 9 6.54 1.88 4.32
N ALA A 10 5.36 1.43 3.88
CA ALA A 10 4.17 2.27 3.75
C ALA A 10 3.87 3.10 5.01
N ALA A 11 3.89 2.47 6.20
CA ALA A 11 3.65 3.17 7.47
C ALA A 11 4.73 4.21 7.80
N GLY A 12 6.01 3.90 7.58
CA GLY A 12 7.11 4.82 7.88
C GLY A 12 7.13 6.02 6.94
N LEU A 13 6.83 5.79 5.66
CA LEU A 13 6.73 6.87 4.67
C LEU A 13 5.49 7.74 4.89
N ALA A 14 4.34 7.16 5.27
CA ALA A 14 3.15 7.92 5.63
C ALA A 14 3.40 8.78 6.89
N ALA A 15 4.02 8.22 7.94
CA ALA A 15 4.39 9.02 9.11
C ALA A 15 5.40 10.13 8.76
N ALA A 16 6.34 9.86 7.85
CA ALA A 16 7.29 10.87 7.40
C ALA A 16 6.59 12.01 6.65
N PHE A 17 5.61 11.68 5.82
CA PHE A 17 4.76 12.63 5.12
C PHE A 17 4.03 13.55 6.12
N ASP A 18 3.29 12.98 7.07
CA ASP A 18 2.53 13.74 8.08
C ASP A 18 3.42 14.66 8.93
N PHE A 19 4.57 14.16 9.38
CA PHE A 19 5.50 14.97 10.18
C PHE A 19 6.19 16.07 9.36
N THR A 20 6.44 15.83 8.07
CA THR A 20 7.02 16.85 7.20
C THR A 20 6.01 17.97 6.93
N GLU A 21 4.75 17.63 6.68
CA GLU A 21 3.66 18.60 6.46
C GLU A 21 3.43 19.50 7.69
N THR A 22 3.69 18.99 8.89
CA THR A 22 3.60 19.76 10.15
C THR A 22 4.89 20.54 10.50
N GLY A 23 5.85 20.64 9.56
CA GLY A 23 7.04 21.46 9.68
C GLY A 23 8.14 20.87 10.57
N HIS A 24 8.20 19.54 10.69
CA HIS A 24 9.30 18.86 11.38
C HIS A 24 10.45 18.48 10.42
N ASP A 25 11.65 18.36 10.96
CA ASP A 25 12.85 17.88 10.27
C ASP A 25 12.90 16.35 10.42
N VAL A 26 12.60 15.62 9.34
CA VAL A 26 12.38 14.16 9.38
C VAL A 26 13.47 13.43 8.60
N ALA A 27 14.06 12.42 9.23
CA ALA A 27 14.98 11.48 8.59
C ALA A 27 14.40 10.06 8.63
N VAL A 28 14.31 9.40 7.47
CA VAL A 28 13.89 8.00 7.34
C VAL A 28 15.11 7.12 7.07
N TYR A 29 15.26 6.05 7.84
CA TYR A 29 16.34 5.09 7.73
C TYR A 29 15.79 3.75 7.24
N GLU A 30 16.33 3.22 6.15
CA GLU A 30 15.94 1.92 5.60
C GLU A 30 17.16 1.02 5.45
N SER A 31 16.99 -0.24 5.82
CA SER A 31 18.01 -1.29 5.73
C SER A 31 18.08 -1.91 4.33
N ALA A 32 16.95 -1.98 3.63
CA ALA A 32 16.85 -2.53 2.29
C ALA A 32 17.43 -1.57 1.24
N PRO A 33 17.93 -2.09 0.10
CA PRO A 33 18.40 -1.26 -1.01
C PRO A 33 17.24 -0.63 -1.83
N PHE A 34 16.01 -0.63 -1.29
CA PHE A 34 14.80 -0.12 -1.91
C PHE A 34 13.83 0.38 -0.84
N VAL A 35 12.88 1.23 -1.23
CA VAL A 35 11.80 1.74 -0.38
C VAL A 35 10.47 1.06 -0.69
N GLY A 36 9.45 1.29 0.15
CA GLY A 36 8.10 0.74 0.02
C GLY A 36 7.84 -0.53 0.83
N GLY A 37 8.90 -1.19 1.32
CA GLY A 37 8.79 -2.42 2.12
C GLY A 37 7.98 -3.50 1.39
N GLN A 38 6.94 -4.03 2.03
CA GLN A 38 6.05 -5.04 1.44
C GLN A 38 5.22 -4.51 0.25
N ALA A 39 5.00 -3.20 0.15
CA ALA A 39 4.32 -2.56 -0.98
C ALA A 39 5.25 -2.25 -2.16
N SER A 40 6.55 -2.57 -2.05
CA SER A 40 7.49 -2.42 -3.17
C SER A 40 7.28 -3.51 -4.23
N THR A 41 7.89 -3.31 -5.40
CA THR A 41 7.75 -4.23 -6.54
C THR A 41 9.06 -4.89 -6.94
N ILE A 42 8.93 -5.99 -7.68
CA ILE A 42 10.00 -6.71 -8.36
C ILE A 42 9.64 -6.91 -9.84
N PRO A 43 10.62 -6.89 -10.76
CA PRO A 43 10.35 -7.18 -12.15
C PRO A 43 10.08 -8.68 -12.36
N VAL A 44 8.92 -9.01 -12.93
CA VAL A 44 8.51 -10.38 -13.28
C VAL A 44 7.83 -10.35 -14.64
N GLY A 45 8.37 -11.06 -15.63
CA GLY A 45 7.75 -11.20 -16.94
C GLY A 45 7.54 -9.88 -17.71
N GLY A 46 8.40 -8.88 -17.49
CA GLY A 46 8.28 -7.55 -18.11
C GLY A 46 7.32 -6.59 -17.38
N SER A 47 6.74 -7.01 -16.26
CA SER A 47 5.85 -6.21 -15.42
C SER A 47 6.41 -6.07 -14.00
N SER A 48 5.89 -5.11 -13.26
CA SER A 48 6.15 -4.99 -11.82
C SER A 48 5.16 -5.86 -11.05
N LEU A 49 5.66 -6.80 -10.25
CA LEU A 49 4.88 -7.61 -9.32
C LEU A 49 5.16 -7.14 -7.90
N GLU A 50 4.15 -7.05 -7.04
CA GLU A 50 4.36 -6.61 -5.67
C GLU A 50 5.00 -7.70 -4.81
N ARG A 51 5.85 -7.30 -3.86
CA ARG A 51 6.56 -8.25 -2.98
C ARG A 51 5.64 -8.89 -1.95
N GLY A 52 4.72 -8.10 -1.40
CA GLY A 52 3.78 -8.52 -0.37
C GLY A 52 2.34 -8.43 -0.87
N TYR A 53 1.52 -9.38 -0.45
CA TYR A 53 0.08 -9.33 -0.66
C TYR A 53 -0.54 -8.13 0.07
N HIS A 54 -1.37 -7.38 -0.64
CA HIS A 54 -2.19 -6.31 -0.07
C HIS A 54 -3.54 -6.28 -0.78
N HIS A 55 -4.54 -5.78 -0.06
CA HIS A 55 -5.89 -5.59 -0.56
C HIS A 55 -6.38 -4.24 -0.07
N LEU A 56 -7.10 -3.52 -0.92
CA LEU A 56 -7.72 -2.25 -0.60
C LEU A 56 -9.21 -2.36 -0.85
N PHE A 57 -9.99 -1.85 0.10
CA PHE A 57 -11.42 -1.65 -0.03
C PHE A 57 -11.74 -0.20 -0.40
N THR A 58 -12.90 0.00 -1.02
CA THR A 58 -13.38 1.33 -1.43
C THR A 58 -13.67 2.27 -0.25
N ASN A 59 -13.64 1.75 0.99
CA ASN A 59 -13.86 2.49 2.23
C ASN A 59 -12.61 2.58 3.11
N ASP A 60 -11.43 2.23 2.60
CA ASP A 60 -10.16 2.42 3.32
C ASP A 60 -9.75 3.90 3.27
N GLU A 61 -10.50 4.77 3.96
CA GLU A 61 -10.43 6.23 3.81
C GLU A 61 -9.01 6.79 3.98
N ALA A 62 -8.25 6.31 4.97
CA ALA A 62 -6.91 6.84 5.25
C ALA A 62 -5.95 6.75 4.06
N ILE A 63 -5.93 5.63 3.33
CA ILE A 63 -5.03 5.49 2.17
C ILE A 63 -5.62 6.20 0.93
N LEU A 64 -6.95 6.26 0.82
CA LEU A 64 -7.61 7.00 -0.26
C LEU A 64 -7.39 8.50 -0.15
N ASP A 65 -7.38 9.03 1.08
CA ASP A 65 -7.09 10.44 1.35
C ASP A 65 -5.61 10.72 1.13
N LEU A 66 -4.70 9.86 1.60
CA LEU A 66 -3.27 9.96 1.29
C LEU A 66 -3.01 9.97 -0.24
N MET A 67 -3.74 9.16 -1.01
CA MET A 67 -3.65 9.17 -2.47
C MET A 67 -4.12 10.49 -3.09
N LYS A 68 -5.09 11.18 -2.49
CA LYS A 68 -5.52 12.51 -2.93
C LYS A 68 -4.49 13.57 -2.57
N ASP A 69 -3.96 13.53 -1.36
CA ASP A 69 -2.91 14.46 -0.90
C ASP A 69 -1.63 14.36 -1.74
N LEU A 70 -1.35 13.17 -2.28
CA LEU A 70 -0.25 12.91 -3.20
C LEU A 70 -0.60 13.12 -4.69
N ASP A 71 -1.81 13.57 -5.03
CA ASP A 71 -2.32 13.75 -6.39
C ASP A 71 -2.24 12.48 -7.28
N ILE A 72 -2.34 11.28 -6.68
CA ILE A 72 -2.28 9.99 -7.38
C ILE A 72 -3.58 9.20 -7.39
N TYR A 73 -4.64 9.71 -6.76
CA TYR A 73 -5.93 9.02 -6.64
C TYR A 73 -6.50 8.57 -8.00
N GLU A 74 -6.35 9.39 -9.05
CA GLU A 74 -6.83 9.09 -10.41
C GLU A 74 -6.13 7.88 -11.06
N HIS A 75 -4.99 7.42 -10.54
CA HIS A 75 -4.33 6.20 -11.00
C HIS A 75 -4.95 4.93 -10.41
N MET A 76 -5.76 5.03 -9.35
CA MET A 76 -6.42 3.88 -8.72
C MET A 76 -7.50 3.29 -9.63
N LYS A 77 -7.45 1.97 -9.80
CA LYS A 77 -8.44 1.22 -10.58
C LYS A 77 -9.17 0.24 -9.68
N TRP A 78 -10.48 0.40 -9.60
CA TRP A 78 -11.34 -0.52 -8.86
C TRP A 78 -11.82 -1.66 -9.74
N TYR A 79 -11.59 -2.88 -9.29
CA TYR A 79 -12.04 -4.09 -9.96
C TYR A 79 -13.09 -4.80 -9.10
N PRO A 80 -14.21 -5.27 -9.69
CA PRO A 80 -15.19 -6.07 -8.95
C PRO A 80 -14.52 -7.32 -8.36
N SER A 81 -14.60 -7.45 -7.03
CA SER A 81 -14.01 -8.58 -6.32
C SER A 81 -14.81 -9.86 -6.60
N LYS A 82 -14.09 -10.95 -6.87
CA LYS A 82 -14.63 -12.30 -7.01
C LYS A 82 -13.90 -13.21 -6.02
N VAL A 83 -14.48 -13.42 -4.86
CA VAL A 83 -13.93 -14.29 -3.81
C VAL A 83 -14.76 -15.56 -3.68
N GLY A 84 -14.09 -16.64 -3.34
CA GLY A 84 -14.73 -17.91 -3.07
C GLY A 84 -13.82 -18.87 -2.31
N THR A 85 -14.45 -19.80 -1.60
CA THR A 85 -13.78 -20.86 -0.87
C THR A 85 -13.81 -22.13 -1.71
N TYR A 86 -12.66 -22.74 -1.95
CA TYR A 86 -12.57 -24.05 -2.61
C TYR A 86 -12.55 -25.17 -1.57
N THR A 87 -13.48 -26.12 -1.69
CA THR A 87 -13.50 -27.33 -0.87
C THR A 87 -14.19 -28.47 -1.61
N SER A 88 -13.72 -29.71 -1.41
CA SER A 88 -14.31 -30.92 -1.99
C SER A 88 -14.54 -30.86 -3.50
N GLY A 89 -13.58 -30.32 -4.27
CA GLY A 89 -13.69 -30.24 -5.72
C GLY A 89 -14.58 -29.11 -6.24
N LYS A 90 -15.14 -28.25 -5.37
CA LYS A 90 -16.08 -27.19 -5.75
C LYS A 90 -15.66 -25.83 -5.18
N VAL A 91 -15.85 -24.77 -5.97
CA VAL A 91 -15.71 -23.37 -5.52
C VAL A 91 -17.07 -22.85 -5.06
N TYR A 92 -17.11 -22.31 -3.85
CA TYR A 92 -18.28 -21.67 -3.25
C TYR A 92 -18.03 -20.17 -3.22
N LYS A 93 -18.85 -19.38 -3.93
CA LYS A 93 -18.73 -17.92 -3.92
C LYS A 93 -19.03 -17.39 -2.51
N THR A 94 -18.19 -16.49 -2.02
CA THR A 94 -18.36 -15.80 -0.73
C THR A 94 -18.67 -14.32 -0.90
N THR A 95 -18.88 -13.88 -2.13
CA THR A 95 -19.45 -12.56 -2.46
C THR A 95 -20.98 -12.64 -2.45
N THR A 96 -21.64 -11.62 -1.90
CA THR A 96 -23.11 -11.42 -2.02
C THR A 96 -23.51 -11.42 -3.50
N PRO A 97 -24.69 -11.97 -3.88
CA PRO A 97 -25.21 -11.92 -5.25
C PRO A 97 -25.29 -10.50 -5.83
#